data_AF-A0A4R7FH77-F1
#
_entry.id   AF-A0A4R7FH77-F1
#
_cell.length_a   1.000
_cell.length_b   1.000
_cell.length_c   1.000
_cell.angle_alpha   90.00
_cell.angle_beta   90.00
_cell.angle_gamma   90.00
#
_symmetry.space_group_name_H-M   'P 1'
#
loop_
_entity.id
_entity.type
_entity.pdbx_description
1 polymer ?
#
loop_
_entity_poly.entity_id
_entity_poly.type
_entity_poly.pdbx_seq_one_letter_code
_entity_poly.pdbx_strand_id
1 'polypeptide(L)'
;MTGFWVGGYTADDATGGVRRLDAATGMNEVVVATPDPSYLLASPTTDLLYAVDEGGDAVVALRDGVVVARVAAAGSAPCHLSITADGTLLLAACYGDGRVGVHDLAEDGTPGPARALPDPPPASIGPHPAQDGPHAHSTLELGDLLLVADLGTDRVLVHRRRGADFAFDGAIALPAGSGPRDLLLVPSGPVLVLGEHDARIHVLDVAARSVRVSVPTTTDPVRGDQAAGMTLVGRRLTAGLRGSDRIALLRLDDDGVPEPVDAALTGGTWPRHHAVDGDRLLVANERSGTVTALAFRSDESLGSPGPVARIPSPTFLLATGGAA
;
A
#
# COMPACT_ATOMS: atom_id res chain seq x y z
N MET A 1 -18.86 -12.36 11.27
CA MET A 1 -18.29 -11.10 11.78
C MET A 1 -17.00 -10.86 11.03
N THR A 2 -16.86 -9.72 10.38
CA THR A 2 -15.65 -9.37 9.62
C THR A 2 -14.64 -8.73 10.58
N GLY A 3 -13.61 -9.49 10.92
CA GLY A 3 -12.46 -9.00 11.67
C GLY A 3 -11.43 -8.35 10.75
N PHE A 4 -10.69 -7.39 11.28
CA PHE A 4 -9.56 -6.74 10.60
C PHE A 4 -8.33 -6.76 11.48
N TRP A 5 -7.18 -7.06 10.90
CA TRP A 5 -5.90 -6.64 11.42
C TRP A 5 -5.68 -5.16 11.10
N VAL A 6 -5.16 -4.41 12.06
CA VAL A 6 -4.91 -2.97 11.94
C VAL A 6 -3.45 -2.70 12.24
N GLY A 7 -2.78 -2.09 11.28
CA GLY A 7 -1.43 -1.53 11.41
C GLY A 7 -1.50 -0.05 11.77
N GLY A 8 -0.41 0.51 12.30
CA GLY A 8 -0.37 1.91 12.69
C GLY A 8 1.00 2.38 13.14
N TYR A 9 1.16 3.70 13.21
CA TYR A 9 2.31 4.32 13.86
C TYR A 9 2.17 4.29 15.38
N THR A 10 3.28 4.15 16.08
CA THR A 10 3.34 3.87 17.52
C THR A 10 3.83 5.05 18.36
N ALA A 11 4.28 6.14 17.75
CA ALA A 11 4.74 7.34 18.45
C ALA A 11 3.69 7.90 19.44
N ASP A 12 2.39 7.83 19.08
CA ASP A 12 1.27 8.29 19.89
C ASP A 12 0.53 7.14 20.62
N ASP A 13 1.05 5.91 20.55
CA ASP A 13 0.45 4.71 21.13
C ASP A 13 1.40 4.00 22.11
N ALA A 14 1.24 4.30 23.40
CA ALA A 14 2.03 3.68 24.46
C ALA A 14 1.89 2.14 24.54
N THR A 15 0.81 1.57 23.96
CA THR A 15 0.63 0.11 23.86
C THR A 15 1.20 -0.46 22.57
N GLY A 16 1.05 0.28 21.47
CA GLY A 16 1.69 0.08 20.16
C GLY A 16 1.37 -1.24 19.46
N GLY A 17 1.69 -1.32 18.17
CA GLY A 17 1.76 -2.59 17.44
C GLY A 17 0.51 -3.00 16.67
N VAL A 18 0.46 -4.28 16.29
CA VAL A 18 -0.61 -4.82 15.44
C VAL A 18 -1.84 -5.08 16.29
N ARG A 19 -3.00 -4.59 15.83
CA ARG A 19 -4.28 -4.73 16.51
C ARG A 19 -5.22 -5.66 15.76
N ARG A 20 -6.15 -6.26 16.49
CA ARG A 20 -7.33 -6.93 15.93
C ARG A 20 -8.56 -6.08 16.21
N LEU A 21 -9.33 -5.78 15.17
CA LEU A 21 -10.56 -4.98 15.19
C LEU A 21 -11.75 -5.87 14.79
N ASP A 22 -12.81 -5.83 15.59
CA ASP A 22 -14.15 -6.24 15.16
C ASP A 22 -14.87 -5.03 14.58
N ALA A 23 -15.03 -4.98 13.25
CA ALA A 23 -15.64 -3.85 12.56
C ALA A 23 -17.16 -3.72 12.79
N ALA A 24 -17.82 -4.72 13.37
CA ALA A 24 -19.23 -4.64 13.71
C ALA A 24 -19.46 -3.96 15.06
N THR A 25 -18.58 -4.23 16.04
CA THR A 25 -18.71 -3.72 17.41
C THR A 25 -17.79 -2.53 17.71
N GLY A 26 -16.75 -2.32 16.90
CA GLY A 26 -15.70 -1.34 17.14
C GLY A 26 -14.68 -1.76 18.20
N MET A 27 -14.87 -2.94 18.82
CA MET A 27 -13.94 -3.48 19.80
C MET A 27 -12.60 -3.79 19.13
N ASN A 28 -11.51 -3.38 19.77
CA ASN A 28 -10.17 -3.69 19.29
C ASN A 28 -9.21 -3.95 20.45
N GLU A 29 -8.19 -4.75 20.17
CA GLU A 29 -7.14 -5.10 21.12
C GLU A 29 -5.78 -5.14 20.42
N VAL A 30 -4.72 -4.80 21.15
CA VAL A 30 -3.34 -5.04 20.70
C VAL A 30 -3.08 -6.53 20.78
N VAL A 31 -2.61 -7.10 19.67
CA VAL A 31 -2.27 -8.53 19.57
C VAL A 31 -0.77 -8.73 19.74
N VAL A 32 0.04 -7.85 19.17
CA VAL A 32 1.49 -7.88 19.35
C VAL A 32 2.05 -6.47 19.37
N ALA A 33 2.96 -6.21 20.31
CA ALA A 33 3.72 -4.97 20.34
C ALA A 33 4.89 -5.05 19.35
N THR A 34 4.93 -4.13 18.39
CA THR A 34 6.02 -3.99 17.42
C THR A 34 6.10 -2.52 17.03
N PRO A 35 7.30 -1.93 16.85
CA PRO A 35 7.44 -0.57 16.37
C PRO A 35 6.80 -0.38 14.99
N ASP A 36 5.94 0.63 14.88
CA ASP A 36 5.35 1.15 13.64
C ASP A 36 4.99 0.07 12.58
N PRO A 37 4.08 -0.89 12.87
CA PRO A 37 3.61 -1.84 11.88
C PRO A 37 2.67 -1.18 10.88
N SER A 38 3.22 -0.33 10.04
CA SER A 38 2.47 0.58 9.20
C SER A 38 1.79 -0.10 8.01
N TYR A 39 2.18 -1.34 7.69
CA TYR A 39 1.66 -2.18 6.62
C TYR A 39 1.63 -3.65 7.05
N LEU A 40 0.59 -4.38 6.63
CA LEU A 40 0.38 -5.78 6.97
C LEU A 40 0.13 -6.61 5.71
N LEU A 41 0.58 -7.86 5.70
CA LEU A 41 0.35 -8.80 4.61
C LEU A 41 0.01 -10.18 5.15
N ALA A 42 -1.12 -10.74 4.74
CA ALA A 42 -1.44 -12.14 5.03
C ALA A 42 -0.65 -13.06 4.09
N SER A 43 -0.13 -14.16 4.62
CA SER A 43 0.40 -15.24 3.80
C SER A 43 -0.71 -15.87 2.96
N PRO A 44 -0.51 -16.11 1.65
CA PRO A 44 -1.50 -16.80 0.82
C PRO A 44 -1.52 -18.32 1.06
N THR A 45 -0.48 -18.89 1.68
CA THR A 45 -0.26 -20.35 1.77
C THR A 45 -0.17 -20.87 3.20
N THR A 46 0.00 -19.99 4.19
CA THR A 46 0.14 -20.33 5.60
C THR A 46 -0.77 -19.47 6.47
N ASP A 47 -0.78 -19.72 7.77
CA ASP A 47 -1.50 -18.93 8.78
C ASP A 47 -0.73 -17.67 9.24
N LEU A 48 0.37 -17.35 8.58
CA LEU A 48 1.22 -16.22 8.96
C LEU A 48 0.62 -14.88 8.56
N LEU A 49 0.77 -13.92 9.46
CA LEU A 49 0.63 -12.49 9.19
C LEU A 49 2.03 -11.87 9.21
N TYR A 50 2.41 -11.23 8.11
CA TYR A 50 3.60 -10.40 8.05
C TYR A 50 3.25 -8.96 8.38
N ALA A 51 4.14 -8.29 9.12
CA ALA A 51 4.07 -6.87 9.40
C ALA A 51 5.42 -6.25 9.05
N VAL A 52 5.39 -5.05 8.45
CA VAL A 52 6.57 -4.20 8.51
C VAL A 52 6.82 -3.81 9.96
N ASP A 53 8.05 -3.49 10.27
CA ASP A 53 8.44 -2.81 11.49
C ASP A 53 9.21 -1.57 11.04
N GLU A 54 8.47 -0.52 10.70
CA GLU A 54 9.01 0.65 10.00
C GLU A 54 10.04 1.38 10.88
N GLY A 55 9.76 1.49 12.19
CA GLY A 55 10.63 2.16 13.15
C GLY A 55 11.86 1.36 13.60
N GLY A 56 11.89 0.06 13.35
CA GLY A 56 12.98 -0.85 13.72
C GLY A 56 13.65 -1.53 12.54
N ASP A 57 13.43 -1.04 11.32
CA ASP A 57 14.04 -1.51 10.08
C ASP A 57 13.95 -3.03 9.88
N ALA A 58 12.77 -3.61 10.12
CA ALA A 58 12.58 -5.04 10.12
C ALA A 58 11.27 -5.50 9.46
N VAL A 59 11.19 -6.80 9.23
CA VAL A 59 9.96 -7.52 8.88
C VAL A 59 9.69 -8.55 9.96
N VAL A 60 8.44 -8.60 10.42
CA VAL A 60 7.99 -9.48 11.50
C VAL A 60 6.98 -10.48 10.93
N ALA A 61 7.15 -11.76 11.24
CA ALA A 61 6.15 -12.79 10.97
C ALA A 61 5.45 -13.21 12.27
N LEU A 62 4.14 -13.25 12.23
CA LEU A 62 3.25 -13.53 13.36
C LEU A 62 2.41 -14.78 13.08
N ARG A 63 2.28 -15.63 14.09
CA ARG A 63 1.34 -16.77 14.10
C ARG A 63 0.53 -16.72 15.38
N ASP A 64 -0.80 -16.69 15.26
CA ASP A 64 -1.72 -16.63 16.42
C ASP A 64 -1.37 -15.54 17.44
N GLY A 65 -0.91 -14.38 16.96
CA GLY A 65 -0.51 -13.25 17.80
C GLY A 65 0.86 -13.37 18.47
N VAL A 66 1.65 -14.37 18.09
CA VAL A 66 3.01 -14.58 18.59
C VAL A 66 4.01 -14.27 17.47
N VAL A 67 5.08 -13.53 17.80
CA VAL A 67 6.22 -13.34 16.89
C VAL A 67 6.95 -14.67 16.72
N VAL A 68 6.95 -15.20 15.50
CA VAL A 68 7.68 -16.43 15.16
C VAL A 68 8.98 -16.15 14.40
N ALA A 69 9.07 -14.99 13.74
CA ALA A 69 10.31 -14.52 13.14
C ALA A 69 10.36 -12.99 13.14
N ARG A 70 11.57 -12.43 13.27
CA ARG A 70 11.88 -11.02 13.06
C ARG A 70 13.21 -10.94 12.35
N VAL A 71 13.22 -10.38 11.15
CA VAL A 71 14.42 -10.26 10.32
C VAL A 71 14.64 -8.81 9.92
N ALA A 72 15.90 -8.38 9.86
CA ALA A 72 16.23 -7.04 9.39
C ALA A 72 15.82 -6.89 7.91
N ALA A 73 15.29 -5.71 7.57
CA ALA A 73 15.09 -5.30 6.19
C ALA A 73 16.45 -4.99 5.53
N ALA A 74 16.46 -4.91 4.19
CA ALA A 74 17.68 -4.58 3.44
C ALA A 74 18.00 -3.06 3.40
N GLY A 75 17.04 -2.24 3.84
CA GLY A 75 17.11 -0.78 3.91
C GLY A 75 16.31 -0.25 5.09
N SER A 76 16.12 1.07 5.14
CA SER A 76 15.47 1.76 6.26
C SER A 76 14.00 2.09 6.02
N ALA A 77 13.22 2.15 7.09
CA ALA A 77 11.78 2.42 7.08
C ALA A 77 11.01 1.55 6.06
N PRO A 78 10.99 0.20 6.22
CA PRO A 78 10.17 -0.67 5.39
C PRO A 78 8.69 -0.27 5.53
N CYS A 79 8.03 -0.03 4.41
CA CYS A 79 6.69 0.58 4.38
C CYS A 79 5.66 -0.25 3.59
N HIS A 80 6.09 -1.29 2.88
CA HIS A 80 5.22 -2.15 2.08
C HIS A 80 5.79 -3.55 1.95
N LEU A 81 4.90 -4.55 1.97
CA LEU A 81 5.23 -5.95 1.75
C LEU A 81 4.46 -6.53 0.56
N SER A 82 5.09 -7.41 -0.21
CA SER A 82 4.41 -8.26 -1.19
C SER A 82 5.05 -9.63 -1.26
N ILE A 83 4.31 -10.63 -1.74
CA ILE A 83 4.82 -11.99 -1.95
C ILE A 83 4.76 -12.28 -3.44
N THR A 84 5.81 -12.90 -3.95
CA THR A 84 5.86 -13.39 -5.33
C THR A 84 4.79 -14.46 -5.59
N ALA A 85 4.30 -14.56 -6.81
CA ALA A 85 3.19 -15.40 -7.22
C ALA A 85 3.43 -16.91 -6.99
N ASP A 86 4.68 -17.34 -6.98
CA ASP A 86 5.05 -18.71 -6.62
C ASP A 86 5.19 -18.94 -5.10
N GLY A 87 4.99 -17.90 -4.29
CA GLY A 87 4.99 -17.96 -2.83
C GLY A 87 6.38 -18.14 -2.22
N THR A 88 7.46 -17.97 -2.99
CA THR A 88 8.82 -18.31 -2.53
C THR A 88 9.59 -17.14 -1.94
N LEU A 89 9.24 -15.90 -2.32
CA LEU A 89 9.93 -14.69 -1.89
C LEU A 89 8.95 -13.68 -1.28
N LEU A 90 9.34 -13.09 -0.15
CA LEU A 90 8.72 -11.91 0.46
C LEU A 90 9.58 -10.68 0.14
N LEU A 91 8.94 -9.63 -0.36
CA LEU A 91 9.57 -8.39 -0.80
C LEU A 91 9.20 -7.26 0.15
N ALA A 92 10.18 -6.46 0.57
CA ALA A 92 9.98 -5.32 1.47
C ALA A 92 10.51 -4.03 0.84
N ALA A 93 9.61 -3.09 0.51
CA ALA A 93 10.00 -1.77 0.01
C ALA A 93 10.39 -0.85 1.18
N CYS A 94 11.56 -0.24 1.11
CA CYS A 94 12.16 0.60 2.14
C CYS A 94 12.07 2.06 1.70
N TYR A 95 11.21 2.83 2.37
CA TYR A 95 10.96 4.22 2.04
C TYR A 95 12.20 5.08 2.34
N GLY A 96 12.90 4.79 3.43
CA GLY A 96 13.94 5.68 3.96
C GLY A 96 15.18 5.80 3.07
N ASP A 97 15.46 4.81 2.22
CA ASP A 97 16.65 4.79 1.36
C ASP A 97 16.42 4.26 -0.06
N GLY A 98 15.17 3.93 -0.41
CA GLY A 98 14.82 3.47 -1.75
C GLY A 98 15.11 2.01 -2.06
N ARG A 99 15.57 1.23 -1.07
CA ARG A 99 15.91 -0.17 -1.27
C ARG A 99 14.66 -1.05 -1.29
N VAL A 100 14.81 -2.22 -1.90
CA VAL A 100 13.84 -3.31 -1.77
C VAL A 100 14.58 -4.54 -1.28
N GLY A 101 14.16 -5.06 -0.12
CA GLY A 101 14.63 -6.33 0.41
C GLY A 101 13.90 -7.51 -0.21
N VAL A 102 14.64 -8.58 -0.49
CA VAL A 102 14.15 -9.88 -0.94
C VAL A 102 14.49 -10.91 0.13
N HIS A 103 13.47 -11.51 0.72
CA HIS A 103 13.58 -12.55 1.72
C HIS A 103 13.13 -13.87 1.11
N ASP A 104 13.99 -14.89 1.16
CA ASP A 104 13.57 -16.24 0.83
C ASP A 104 12.64 -16.74 1.94
N LEU A 105 11.50 -17.30 1.57
CA LEU A 105 10.54 -17.89 2.51
C LEU A 105 10.88 -19.38 2.72
N ALA A 106 10.95 -19.79 3.99
CA ALA A 106 11.05 -21.19 4.35
C ALA A 106 9.74 -21.94 4.05
N GLU A 107 9.75 -23.28 4.12
CA GLU A 107 8.55 -24.11 3.90
C GLU A 107 7.39 -23.75 4.84
N ASP A 108 7.68 -23.27 6.05
CA ASP A 108 6.68 -22.82 7.02
C ASP A 108 6.25 -21.35 6.83
N GLY A 109 6.76 -20.70 5.79
CA GLY A 109 6.51 -19.31 5.41
C GLY A 109 7.33 -18.29 6.20
N THR A 110 8.23 -18.68 7.11
CA THR A 110 9.04 -17.69 7.82
C THR A 110 10.10 -17.05 6.91
N PRO A 111 10.32 -15.72 7.00
CA PRO A 111 11.29 -15.04 6.15
C PRO A 111 12.72 -15.25 6.65
N GLY A 112 13.64 -15.52 5.72
CA GLY A 112 15.08 -15.51 5.96
C GLY A 112 15.72 -14.11 5.93
N PRO A 113 17.05 -14.04 6.05
CA PRO A 113 17.80 -12.79 5.90
C PRO A 113 17.53 -12.10 4.54
N ALA A 114 17.47 -10.78 4.53
CA ALA A 114 17.24 -10.00 3.32
C ALA A 114 18.48 -9.91 2.45
N ARG A 115 18.29 -9.95 1.12
CA ARG A 115 19.21 -9.36 0.15
C ARG A 115 18.55 -8.16 -0.52
N ALA A 116 19.31 -7.12 -0.87
CA ALA A 116 18.76 -5.99 -1.63
C ALA A 116 18.62 -6.37 -3.11
N LEU A 117 17.60 -5.82 -3.78
CA LEU A 117 17.58 -5.76 -5.24
C LEU A 117 18.81 -4.99 -5.75
N PRO A 118 19.29 -5.25 -6.98
CA PRO A 118 20.31 -4.42 -7.59
C PRO A 118 19.85 -2.97 -7.72
N ASP A 119 20.73 -2.06 -7.32
CA ASP A 119 20.49 -0.62 -7.41
C ASP A 119 20.32 -0.20 -8.88
N PRO A 120 19.36 0.71 -9.18
CA PRO A 120 19.29 1.33 -10.49
C PRO A 120 20.49 2.28 -10.70
N PRO A 121 20.82 2.64 -11.96
CA PRO A 121 21.72 3.74 -12.23
C PRO A 121 21.22 5.05 -11.58
N PRO A 122 22.11 5.97 -11.17
CA PRO A 122 21.73 7.24 -10.58
C PRO A 122 20.70 8.00 -11.41
N ALA A 123 19.75 8.61 -10.73
CA ALA A 123 18.61 9.33 -11.29
C ALA A 123 18.54 10.75 -10.75
N SER A 124 17.88 11.65 -11.49
CA SER A 124 17.40 12.90 -10.91
C SER A 124 16.29 12.59 -9.91
N ILE A 125 16.34 13.22 -8.75
CA ILE A 125 15.20 13.30 -7.84
C ILE A 125 14.11 14.22 -8.42
N GLY A 126 12.87 14.01 -8.00
CA GLY A 126 11.76 14.87 -8.39
C GLY A 126 11.77 16.24 -7.69
N PRO A 127 10.90 17.17 -8.10
CA PRO A 127 10.90 18.56 -7.64
C PRO A 127 10.22 18.78 -6.28
N HIS A 128 9.51 17.79 -5.73
CA HIS A 128 8.80 17.94 -4.47
C HIS A 128 9.78 17.91 -3.28
N PRO A 129 9.58 18.69 -2.19
CA PRO A 129 10.52 18.70 -1.06
C PRO A 129 10.75 17.35 -0.38
N ALA A 130 9.79 16.43 -0.47
CA ALA A 130 9.91 15.06 0.06
C ALA A 130 10.63 14.10 -0.92
N GLN A 131 11.04 14.57 -2.09
CA GLN A 131 11.84 13.81 -3.06
C GLN A 131 13.32 14.21 -2.86
N ASP A 132 13.89 13.86 -1.71
CA ASP A 132 15.28 14.19 -1.36
C ASP A 132 16.29 13.06 -1.65
N GLY A 133 15.77 11.91 -2.09
CA GLY A 133 16.49 10.75 -2.57
C GLY A 133 15.50 9.73 -3.14
N PRO A 134 15.95 8.51 -3.48
CA PRO A 134 15.06 7.40 -3.81
C PRO A 134 14.19 6.97 -2.61
N HIS A 135 12.92 6.68 -2.86
CA HIS A 135 11.95 6.25 -1.85
C HIS A 135 11.04 5.15 -2.42
N ALA A 136 11.43 3.88 -2.22
CA ALA A 136 10.67 2.74 -2.70
C ALA A 136 9.43 2.57 -1.82
N HIS A 137 8.25 2.68 -2.41
CA HIS A 137 7.00 2.73 -1.66
C HIS A 137 6.12 1.49 -1.85
N SER A 138 6.14 0.84 -3.02
CA SER A 138 5.42 -0.42 -3.24
C SER A 138 6.05 -1.26 -4.34
N THR A 139 5.69 -2.54 -4.34
CA THR A 139 6.17 -3.53 -5.30
C THR A 139 5.02 -4.33 -5.90
N LEU A 140 5.13 -4.69 -7.18
CA LEU A 140 4.13 -5.49 -7.91
C LEU A 140 4.84 -6.45 -8.87
N GLU A 141 4.59 -7.75 -8.74
CA GLU A 141 5.05 -8.74 -9.73
C GLU A 141 4.09 -8.79 -10.93
N LEU A 142 4.65 -8.79 -12.13
CA LEU A 142 3.93 -8.90 -13.40
C LEU A 142 4.68 -9.87 -14.33
N GLY A 143 4.24 -11.12 -14.35
CA GLY A 143 4.94 -12.17 -15.11
C GLY A 143 6.33 -12.40 -14.55
N ASP A 144 7.37 -12.21 -15.36
CA ASP A 144 8.78 -12.29 -14.93
C ASP A 144 9.36 -10.94 -14.47
N LEU A 145 8.53 -9.89 -14.41
CA LEU A 145 8.94 -8.56 -13.98
C LEU A 145 8.52 -8.28 -12.54
N LEU A 146 9.35 -7.51 -11.85
CA LEU A 146 9.03 -6.87 -10.59
C LEU A 146 9.06 -5.36 -10.83
N LEU A 147 7.94 -4.70 -10.57
CA LEU A 147 7.80 -3.25 -10.63
C LEU A 147 7.98 -2.68 -9.23
N VAL A 148 8.74 -1.60 -9.11
CA VAL A 148 8.96 -0.88 -7.85
C VAL A 148 8.57 0.58 -8.06
N ALA A 149 7.59 1.06 -7.31
CA ALA A 149 7.24 2.48 -7.28
C ALA A 149 8.30 3.23 -6.45
N ASP A 150 9.07 4.09 -7.11
CA ASP A 150 10.02 4.98 -6.46
C ASP A 150 9.47 6.41 -6.47
N LEU A 151 8.93 6.81 -5.31
CA LEU A 151 8.34 8.11 -5.07
C LEU A 151 9.37 9.22 -5.31
N GLY A 152 10.59 8.99 -4.88
CA GLY A 152 11.67 9.97 -4.87
C GLY A 152 12.18 10.39 -6.25
N THR A 153 12.16 9.46 -7.21
CA THR A 153 12.75 9.69 -8.54
C THR A 153 11.74 9.81 -9.68
N ASP A 154 10.44 9.86 -9.36
CA ASP A 154 9.33 9.88 -10.32
C ASP A 154 9.39 8.72 -11.32
N ARG A 155 9.70 7.51 -10.82
CA ARG A 155 9.88 6.32 -11.68
C ARG A 155 9.19 5.10 -11.10
N VAL A 156 8.74 4.24 -12.01
CA VAL A 156 8.57 2.82 -11.70
C VAL A 156 9.80 2.08 -12.19
N LEU A 157 10.62 1.59 -11.27
CA LEU A 157 11.76 0.75 -11.59
C LEU A 157 11.25 -0.63 -12.01
N VAL A 158 11.96 -1.25 -12.95
CA VAL A 158 11.62 -2.58 -13.45
C VAL A 158 12.82 -3.48 -13.25
N HIS A 159 12.61 -4.57 -12.54
CA HIS A 159 13.56 -5.64 -12.39
C HIS A 159 12.99 -6.90 -13.04
N ARG A 160 13.87 -7.73 -13.60
CA ARG A 160 13.49 -9.01 -14.19
C ARG A 160 13.98 -10.15 -13.34
N ARG A 161 13.08 -11.07 -13.02
CA ARG A 161 13.35 -12.27 -12.24
C ARG A 161 14.23 -13.24 -13.01
N ARG A 162 15.22 -13.83 -12.33
CA ARG A 162 16.19 -14.81 -12.82
C ARG A 162 16.35 -15.90 -11.75
N GLY A 163 15.39 -16.83 -11.71
CA GLY A 163 15.30 -17.80 -10.62
C GLY A 163 14.88 -17.14 -9.31
N ALA A 164 15.69 -17.28 -8.27
CA ALA A 164 15.48 -16.57 -7.01
C ALA A 164 15.94 -15.10 -7.06
N ASP A 165 16.81 -14.72 -7.99
CA ASP A 165 17.37 -13.37 -8.05
C ASP A 165 16.63 -12.46 -9.04
N PHE A 166 17.00 -11.18 -9.02
CA PHE A 166 16.48 -10.16 -9.90
C PHE A 166 17.62 -9.37 -10.52
N ALA A 167 17.44 -8.95 -11.77
CA ALA A 167 18.34 -8.03 -12.46
C ALA A 167 17.59 -6.74 -12.78
N PHE A 168 18.22 -5.58 -12.60
CA PHE A 168 17.65 -4.32 -13.08
C PHE A 168 17.42 -4.39 -14.60
N ASP A 169 16.21 -4.06 -15.03
CA ASP A 169 15.75 -4.17 -16.41
C ASP A 169 15.16 -2.84 -16.89
N GLY A 170 15.59 -1.69 -16.34
CA GLY A 170 15.17 -0.36 -16.76
C GLY A 170 14.12 0.29 -15.85
N ALA A 171 13.54 1.39 -16.32
CA ALA A 171 12.55 2.15 -15.56
C ALA A 171 11.52 2.79 -16.50
N ILE A 172 10.36 3.14 -15.94
CA ILE A 172 9.29 3.90 -16.59
C ILE A 172 9.25 5.25 -15.89
N ALA A 173 9.52 6.33 -16.63
CA ALA A 173 9.45 7.67 -16.09
C ALA A 173 7.99 8.15 -16.03
N LEU A 174 7.61 8.71 -14.88
CA LEU A 174 6.35 9.41 -14.68
C LEU A 174 6.58 10.93 -14.79
N PRO A 175 5.52 11.75 -14.89
CA PRO A 175 5.64 13.20 -14.85
C PRO A 175 6.41 13.67 -13.60
N ALA A 176 7.25 14.69 -13.75
CA ALA A 176 8.02 15.24 -12.63
C ALA A 176 7.07 15.76 -11.53
N GLY A 177 7.32 15.33 -10.29
CA GLY A 177 6.51 15.65 -9.12
C GLY A 177 5.28 14.75 -8.94
N SER A 178 5.22 13.60 -9.63
CA SER A 178 4.15 12.61 -9.47
C SER A 178 4.23 11.88 -8.13
N GLY A 179 5.44 11.47 -7.71
CA GLY A 179 5.65 10.64 -6.53
C GLY A 179 4.93 9.27 -6.62
N PRO A 180 5.37 8.33 -7.47
CA PRO A 180 4.79 6.98 -7.56
C PRO A 180 4.71 6.29 -6.20
N ARG A 181 3.52 5.86 -5.79
CA ARG A 181 3.26 5.35 -4.44
C ARG A 181 2.76 3.92 -4.41
N ASP A 182 1.53 3.71 -4.88
CA ASP A 182 0.84 2.41 -4.87
C ASP A 182 0.74 1.86 -6.30
N LEU A 183 0.98 0.56 -6.46
CA LEU A 183 0.85 -0.17 -7.73
C LEU A 183 -0.36 -1.11 -7.66
N LEU A 184 -1.12 -1.19 -8.75
CA LEU A 184 -2.24 -2.15 -8.86
C LEU A 184 -2.32 -2.73 -10.27
N LEU A 185 -2.39 -4.05 -10.38
CA LEU A 185 -2.68 -4.75 -11.63
C LEU A 185 -4.20 -4.83 -11.83
N VAL A 186 -4.71 -4.23 -12.90
CA VAL A 186 -6.12 -4.39 -13.29
C VAL A 186 -6.28 -5.76 -13.94
N PRO A 187 -7.36 -6.52 -13.67
CA PRO A 187 -7.59 -7.82 -14.31
C PRO A 187 -7.61 -7.79 -15.85
N SER A 188 -7.95 -6.65 -16.46
CA SER A 188 -7.90 -6.47 -17.93
C SER A 188 -6.48 -6.31 -18.48
N GLY A 189 -5.46 -6.18 -17.63
CA GLY A 189 -4.04 -6.14 -18.00
C GLY A 189 -3.25 -4.88 -17.62
N PRO A 190 -3.79 -3.65 -17.61
CA PRO A 190 -2.97 -2.47 -17.33
C PRO A 190 -2.53 -2.40 -15.87
N VAL A 191 -1.35 -1.81 -15.64
CA VAL A 191 -0.88 -1.46 -14.29
C VAL A 191 -1.25 0.00 -14.02
N LEU A 192 -1.89 0.24 -12.88
CA LEU A 192 -2.17 1.56 -12.35
C LEU A 192 -1.09 1.94 -11.34
N VAL A 193 -0.65 3.20 -11.40
CA VAL A 193 0.24 3.82 -10.40
C VAL A 193 -0.50 4.99 -9.78
N LEU A 194 -0.62 5.01 -8.46
CA LEU A 194 -1.07 6.17 -7.71
C LEU A 194 0.09 7.16 -7.54
N GLY A 195 -0.02 8.36 -8.09
CA GLY A 195 0.91 9.46 -7.81
C GLY A 195 0.52 10.18 -6.52
N GLU A 196 1.37 10.09 -5.50
CA GLU A 196 1.15 10.69 -4.19
C GLU A 196 1.08 12.21 -4.29
N HIS A 197 2.00 12.84 -5.02
CA HIS A 197 2.21 14.29 -4.98
C HIS A 197 1.37 15.04 -6.01
N ASP A 198 0.94 14.39 -7.09
CA ASP A 198 0.08 14.98 -8.11
C ASP A 198 -1.39 14.55 -8.01
N ALA A 199 -1.71 13.60 -7.12
CA ALA A 199 -3.03 13.02 -6.92
C ALA A 199 -3.66 12.51 -8.22
N ARG A 200 -2.86 11.83 -9.06
CA ARG A 200 -3.30 11.20 -10.31
C ARG A 200 -3.16 9.68 -10.26
N ILE A 201 -3.91 9.02 -11.13
CA ILE A 201 -3.68 7.63 -11.51
C ILE A 201 -2.96 7.63 -12.87
N HIS A 202 -1.80 7.00 -12.94
CA HIS A 202 -1.06 6.79 -14.18
C HIS A 202 -1.26 5.35 -14.65
N VAL A 203 -1.82 5.20 -15.84
CA VAL A 203 -1.98 3.91 -16.49
C VAL A 203 -0.72 3.62 -17.28
N LEU A 204 -0.03 2.53 -16.96
CA LEU A 204 1.23 2.16 -17.63
C LEU A 204 0.99 1.28 -18.85
N ASP A 205 1.83 1.48 -19.85
CA ASP A 205 2.20 0.46 -20.81
C ASP A 205 3.58 -0.08 -20.41
N VAL A 206 3.59 -1.23 -19.73
CA VAL A 206 4.81 -1.83 -19.19
C VAL A 206 5.71 -2.38 -20.30
N ALA A 207 5.12 -2.84 -21.42
CA ALA A 207 5.89 -3.36 -22.55
C ALA A 207 6.62 -2.22 -23.29
N ALA A 208 5.93 -1.10 -23.53
CA ALA A 208 6.49 0.09 -24.16
C ALA A 208 7.34 0.94 -23.20
N ARG A 209 7.35 0.62 -21.89
CA ARG A 209 8.04 1.37 -20.83
C ARG A 209 7.62 2.84 -20.77
N SER A 210 6.32 3.08 -20.84
CA SER A 210 5.74 4.43 -20.90
C SER A 210 4.45 4.56 -20.11
N VAL A 211 4.11 5.78 -19.73
CA VAL A 211 2.77 6.12 -19.24
C VAL A 211 1.84 6.25 -20.45
N ARG A 212 0.78 5.44 -20.51
CA ARG A 212 -0.26 5.51 -21.54
C ARG A 212 -1.15 6.73 -21.36
N VAL A 213 -1.64 6.93 -20.14
CA VAL A 213 -2.50 8.06 -19.78
C VAL A 213 -2.39 8.35 -18.29
N SER A 214 -2.52 9.62 -17.92
CA SER A 214 -2.62 10.06 -16.53
C SER A 214 -3.99 10.70 -16.33
N VAL A 215 -4.75 10.26 -15.33
CA VAL A 215 -6.08 10.79 -15.01
C VAL A 215 -6.12 11.36 -13.58
N PRO A 216 -6.85 12.46 -13.32
CA PRO A 216 -7.01 12.95 -11.95
C PRO A 216 -7.80 11.94 -11.12
N THR A 217 -7.49 11.83 -9.83
CA THR A 217 -8.23 10.99 -8.88
C THR A 217 -9.66 11.49 -8.63
N THR A 218 -9.92 12.79 -8.79
CA THR A 218 -11.21 13.44 -8.53
C THR A 218 -11.50 14.56 -9.54
N THR A 219 -12.77 14.91 -9.74
CA THR A 219 -13.21 16.07 -10.55
C THR A 219 -13.09 17.40 -9.80
N ASP A 220 -12.89 17.38 -8.48
CA ASP A 220 -12.80 18.57 -7.63
C ASP A 220 -11.49 18.54 -6.80
N PRO A 221 -10.34 18.82 -7.43
CA PRO A 221 -9.03 18.72 -6.78
C PRO A 221 -8.84 19.83 -5.74
N VAL A 222 -8.31 19.48 -4.56
CA VAL A 222 -7.90 20.45 -3.54
C VAL A 222 -6.38 20.57 -3.54
N ARG A 223 -5.88 21.81 -3.57
CA ARG A 223 -4.44 22.07 -3.55
C ARG A 223 -3.82 21.49 -2.28
N GLY A 224 -2.76 20.69 -2.45
CA GLY A 224 -2.06 20.05 -1.34
C GLY A 224 -2.63 18.68 -0.96
N ASP A 225 -3.65 18.19 -1.68
CA ASP A 225 -4.01 16.77 -1.61
C ASP A 225 -2.79 15.90 -1.93
N GLN A 226 -2.55 14.92 -1.07
CA GLN A 226 -1.62 13.84 -1.34
C GLN A 226 -2.39 12.52 -1.36
N ALA A 227 -2.28 11.80 -2.47
CA ALA A 227 -3.01 10.55 -2.63
C ALA A 227 -2.35 9.40 -1.85
N ALA A 228 -3.16 8.49 -1.30
CA ALA A 228 -2.70 7.30 -0.60
C ALA A 228 -3.76 6.21 -0.56
N GLY A 229 -3.33 4.95 -0.68
CA GLY A 229 -4.21 3.80 -0.66
C GLY A 229 -4.96 3.66 -1.98
N MET A 230 -5.01 2.45 -2.52
CA MET A 230 -5.72 2.16 -3.75
C MET A 230 -6.40 0.79 -3.63
N THR A 231 -7.70 0.71 -3.94
CA THR A 231 -8.45 -0.56 -3.85
C THR A 231 -9.37 -0.69 -5.06
N LEU A 232 -9.39 -1.88 -5.68
CA LEU A 232 -10.25 -2.18 -6.82
C LEU A 232 -11.27 -3.27 -6.45
N VAL A 233 -12.56 -2.98 -6.62
CA VAL A 233 -13.64 -3.97 -6.51
C VAL A 233 -14.48 -3.99 -7.78
N GLY A 234 -14.33 -5.05 -8.57
CA GLY A 234 -14.90 -5.12 -9.91
C GLY A 234 -14.27 -4.03 -10.79
N ARG A 235 -15.04 -3.00 -11.13
CA ARG A 235 -14.58 -1.82 -11.90
C ARG A 235 -14.51 -0.53 -11.08
N ARG A 236 -14.76 -0.61 -9.76
CA ARG A 236 -14.75 0.54 -8.86
C ARG A 236 -13.40 0.64 -8.20
N LEU A 237 -12.64 1.66 -8.54
CA LEU A 237 -11.34 1.98 -7.96
C LEU A 237 -11.52 3.09 -6.93
N THR A 238 -11.00 2.91 -5.71
CA THR A 238 -11.01 3.95 -4.69
C THR A 238 -9.60 4.39 -4.33
N ALA A 239 -9.42 5.67 -4.06
CA ALA A 239 -8.15 6.26 -3.62
C ALA A 239 -8.36 7.26 -2.48
N GLY A 240 -7.50 7.25 -1.46
CA GLY A 240 -7.54 8.22 -0.38
C GLY A 240 -6.86 9.54 -0.75
N LEU A 241 -7.36 10.66 -0.23
CA LEU A 241 -6.82 12.01 -0.39
C LEU A 241 -6.59 12.62 0.99
N ARG A 242 -5.32 12.69 1.42
CA ARG A 242 -4.94 13.03 2.80
C ARG A 242 -5.04 14.51 3.16
N GLY A 243 -5.10 15.42 2.18
CA GLY A 243 -5.18 16.86 2.41
C GLY A 243 -6.62 17.34 2.65
N SER A 244 -7.54 16.88 1.82
CA SER A 244 -8.97 17.20 1.88
C SER A 244 -9.79 16.18 2.67
N ASP A 245 -9.13 15.14 3.21
CA ASP A 245 -9.75 14.08 4.01
C ASP A 245 -10.90 13.39 3.29
N ARG A 246 -10.66 12.98 2.03
CA ARG A 246 -11.64 12.33 1.16
C ARG A 246 -11.20 10.93 0.72
N ILE A 247 -12.17 10.08 0.42
CA ILE A 247 -12.00 8.96 -0.51
C ILE A 247 -12.57 9.39 -1.85
N ALA A 248 -11.75 9.31 -2.90
CA ALA A 248 -12.21 9.41 -4.28
C ALA A 248 -12.64 8.04 -4.81
N LEU A 249 -13.71 8.02 -5.59
CA LEU A 249 -14.21 6.85 -6.30
C LEU A 249 -14.10 7.09 -7.81
N LEU A 250 -13.49 6.15 -8.49
CA LEU A 250 -13.31 6.11 -9.93
C LEU A 250 -13.90 4.83 -10.51
N ARG A 251 -14.31 4.90 -11.76
CA ARG A 251 -14.85 3.79 -12.54
C ARG A 251 -13.89 3.44 -13.67
N LEU A 252 -13.52 2.18 -13.79
CA LEU A 252 -12.70 1.69 -14.90
C LEU A 252 -13.56 1.43 -16.14
N ASP A 253 -13.11 1.95 -17.28
CA ASP A 253 -13.64 1.54 -18.59
C ASP A 253 -13.16 0.13 -18.99
N ASP A 254 -13.52 -0.31 -20.20
CA ASP A 254 -13.14 -1.63 -20.71
C ASP A 254 -11.62 -1.78 -20.92
N ASP A 255 -10.92 -0.68 -21.16
CA ASP A 255 -9.47 -0.63 -21.33
C ASP A 255 -8.72 -0.43 -20.00
N GLY A 256 -9.43 -0.44 -18.87
CA GLY A 256 -8.87 -0.23 -17.53
C GLY A 256 -8.41 1.21 -17.27
N VAL A 257 -8.90 2.19 -18.03
CA VAL A 257 -8.67 3.62 -17.75
C VAL A 257 -9.69 4.08 -16.68
N PRO A 258 -9.25 4.74 -15.59
CA PRO A 258 -10.16 5.27 -14.59
C PRO A 258 -10.80 6.60 -15.02
N GLU A 259 -12.07 6.77 -14.66
CA GLU A 259 -12.80 8.03 -14.70
C GLU A 259 -13.31 8.37 -13.28
N PRO A 260 -13.03 9.55 -12.72
CA PRO A 260 -13.57 9.94 -11.42
C PRO A 260 -15.09 10.14 -11.48
N VAL A 261 -15.81 9.55 -10.51
CA VAL A 261 -17.28 9.57 -10.46
C VAL A 261 -17.85 10.14 -9.16
N ASP A 262 -17.13 10.00 -8.03
CA ASP A 262 -17.57 10.54 -6.74
C ASP A 262 -16.38 10.81 -5.80
N ALA A 263 -16.58 11.60 -4.76
CA ALA A 263 -15.65 11.76 -3.65
C ALA A 263 -16.39 12.13 -2.36
N ALA A 264 -16.08 11.45 -1.26
CA ALA A 264 -16.73 11.68 0.03
C ALA A 264 -15.73 11.92 1.14
N LEU A 265 -16.10 12.78 2.11
CA LEU A 265 -15.34 13.00 3.33
C LEU A 265 -15.23 11.70 4.13
N THR A 266 -14.05 11.43 4.67
CA THR A 266 -13.81 10.19 5.42
C THR A 266 -14.34 10.24 6.85
N GLY A 267 -14.63 11.43 7.37
CA GLY A 267 -15.06 11.62 8.77
C GLY A 267 -13.91 11.52 9.77
N GLY A 268 -12.67 11.55 9.30
CA GLY A 268 -11.45 11.68 10.09
C GLY A 268 -10.44 12.55 9.35
N THR A 269 -9.17 12.47 9.74
CA THR A 269 -8.08 13.23 9.12
C THR A 269 -6.96 12.31 8.65
N TRP A 270 -6.45 12.59 7.47
CA TRP A 270 -5.34 11.89 6.83
C TRP A 270 -5.67 10.42 6.53
N PRO A 271 -6.66 10.13 5.65
CA PRO A 271 -6.98 8.77 5.22
C PRO A 271 -5.77 8.11 4.56
N ARG A 272 -5.07 7.25 5.30
CA ARG A 272 -3.81 6.62 4.88
C ARG A 272 -4.04 5.32 4.11
N HIS A 273 -5.12 4.62 4.44
CA HIS A 273 -5.54 3.38 3.80
C HIS A 273 -7.04 3.15 3.98
N HIS A 274 -7.64 2.33 3.12
CA HIS A 274 -9.01 1.89 3.23
C HIS A 274 -9.16 0.43 2.78
N ALA A 275 -10.15 -0.26 3.31
CA ALA A 275 -10.44 -1.65 2.97
C ALA A 275 -11.95 -1.88 2.85
N VAL A 276 -12.33 -2.82 1.99
CA VAL A 276 -13.73 -3.15 1.73
C VAL A 276 -14.24 -4.14 2.77
N ASP A 277 -15.43 -3.86 3.31
CA ASP A 277 -16.14 -4.70 4.26
C ASP A 277 -17.60 -4.85 3.82
N GLY A 278 -17.86 -5.81 2.93
CA GLY A 278 -19.18 -5.99 2.32
C GLY A 278 -19.60 -4.78 1.49
N ASP A 279 -20.68 -4.12 1.90
CA ASP A 279 -21.21 -2.89 1.30
C ASP A 279 -20.66 -1.61 1.97
N ARG A 280 -19.58 -1.73 2.75
CA ARG A 280 -18.91 -0.63 3.44
C ARG A 280 -17.46 -0.51 2.98
N LEU A 281 -16.93 0.70 3.08
CA LEU A 281 -15.51 0.97 2.96
C LEU A 281 -15.00 1.49 4.30
N LEU A 282 -14.17 0.70 4.97
CA LEU A 282 -13.49 1.12 6.20
C LEU A 282 -12.29 1.99 5.85
N VAL A 283 -12.11 3.10 6.56
CA VAL A 283 -11.04 4.06 6.32
C VAL A 283 -10.21 4.25 7.57
N ALA A 284 -8.90 4.04 7.46
CA ALA A 284 -7.92 4.34 8.50
C ALA A 284 -7.47 5.79 8.39
N ASN A 285 -7.95 6.63 9.30
CA ASN A 285 -7.62 8.04 9.38
C ASN A 285 -6.49 8.24 10.39
N GLU A 286 -5.27 8.30 9.87
CA GLU A 286 -4.02 8.29 10.65
C GLU A 286 -4.03 9.41 11.70
N ARG A 287 -4.16 10.66 11.27
CA ARG A 287 -3.93 11.82 12.16
C ARG A 287 -5.08 12.09 13.13
N SER A 288 -6.27 11.54 12.89
CA SER A 288 -7.39 11.64 13.84
C SER A 288 -7.51 10.44 14.78
N GLY A 289 -6.72 9.38 14.58
CA GLY A 289 -6.80 8.16 15.40
C GLY A 289 -8.17 7.47 15.31
N THR A 290 -8.74 7.39 14.10
CA THR A 290 -10.08 6.84 13.90
C THR A 290 -10.14 5.88 12.72
N VAL A 291 -10.92 4.82 12.88
CA VAL A 291 -11.47 4.04 11.77
C VAL A 291 -12.92 4.45 11.58
N THR A 292 -13.27 4.84 10.36
CA THR A 292 -14.64 5.19 9.94
C THR A 292 -15.12 4.23 8.85
N ALA A 293 -16.42 4.25 8.57
CA ALA A 293 -17.03 3.49 7.47
C ALA A 293 -17.85 4.41 6.57
N LEU A 294 -17.62 4.32 5.27
CA LEU A 294 -18.49 4.89 4.23
C LEU A 294 -19.40 3.80 3.68
N ALA A 295 -20.61 4.15 3.26
CA ALA A 295 -21.38 3.23 2.43
C ALA A 295 -20.67 3.09 1.07
N PHE A 296 -20.49 1.85 0.60
CA PHE A 296 -19.80 1.50 -0.64
C PHE A 296 -20.69 0.62 -1.52
N ARG A 297 -21.74 1.25 -2.03
CA ARG A 297 -22.79 0.59 -2.79
C ARG A 297 -22.41 0.45 -4.26
N SER A 298 -23.12 -0.42 -4.98
CA SER A 298 -22.89 -0.68 -6.40
C SER A 298 -23.37 0.45 -7.32
N ASP A 299 -23.98 1.49 -6.78
CA ASP A 299 -24.53 2.65 -7.50
C ASP A 299 -23.51 3.77 -7.72
N GLU A 300 -22.21 3.46 -7.61
CA GLU A 300 -21.11 4.38 -7.84
C GLU A 300 -21.14 5.62 -6.93
N SER A 301 -21.73 5.49 -5.74
CA SER A 301 -21.76 6.53 -4.72
C SER A 301 -21.07 6.10 -3.43
N LEU A 302 -20.46 7.09 -2.76
CA LEU A 302 -19.97 6.99 -1.40
C LEU A 302 -20.95 7.66 -0.44
N GLY A 303 -21.37 6.93 0.60
CA GLY A 303 -22.24 7.49 1.63
C GLY A 303 -21.49 8.36 2.63
N SER A 304 -22.25 9.04 3.51
CA SER A 304 -21.67 9.78 4.63
C SER A 304 -20.91 8.85 5.61
N PRO A 305 -19.82 9.32 6.22
CA PRO A 305 -19.04 8.52 7.15
C PRO A 305 -19.77 8.27 8.47
N GLY A 306 -19.67 7.04 8.98
CA GLY A 306 -20.03 6.65 10.33
C GLY A 306 -18.80 6.22 11.14
N PRO A 307 -18.78 6.46 12.47
CA PRO A 307 -17.67 6.00 13.31
C PRO A 307 -17.67 4.47 13.44
N VAL A 308 -16.48 3.87 13.47
CA VAL A 308 -16.29 2.42 13.75
C VAL A 308 -15.49 2.24 15.02
N ALA A 309 -14.27 2.78 15.07
CA ALA A 309 -13.39 2.60 16.22
C ALA A 309 -12.46 3.80 16.41
N ARG A 310 -11.96 3.96 17.64
CA ARG A 310 -10.79 4.79 17.94
C ARG A 310 -9.59 3.87 18.07
N ILE A 311 -8.61 4.10 17.22
CA ILE A 311 -7.34 3.37 17.18
C ILE A 311 -6.28 4.45 16.96
N PRO A 312 -5.24 4.57 17.81
CA PRO A 312 -4.17 5.55 17.59
C PRO A 312 -3.50 5.33 16.23
N SER A 313 -3.30 6.42 15.48
CA SER A 313 -2.53 6.48 14.23
C SER A 313 -2.65 5.27 13.28
N PRO A 314 -3.87 4.85 12.89
CA PRO A 314 -4.07 3.67 12.06
C PRO A 314 -3.63 3.98 10.64
N THR A 315 -2.83 3.09 10.04
CA THR A 315 -2.27 3.29 8.70
C THR A 315 -2.67 2.20 7.71
N PHE A 316 -3.12 1.03 8.19
CA PHE A 316 -3.46 -0.09 7.33
C PHE A 316 -4.57 -0.95 7.91
N LEU A 317 -5.42 -1.50 7.02
CA LEU A 317 -6.54 -2.37 7.37
C LEU A 317 -6.47 -3.61 6.50
N LEU A 318 -6.38 -4.78 7.12
CA LEU A 318 -6.31 -6.08 6.44
C LEU A 318 -7.40 -7.00 6.99
N ALA A 319 -8.28 -7.53 6.15
CA ALA A 319 -9.32 -8.45 6.61
C ALA A 319 -8.70 -9.74 7.19
N THR A 320 -9.22 -10.24 8.31
CA THR A 320 -8.68 -11.46 8.98
C THR A 320 -9.06 -12.77 8.28
N GLY A 321 -9.85 -12.72 7.19
CA GLY A 321 -10.54 -13.88 6.63
C GLY A 321 -10.64 -13.93 5.10
N GLY A 322 -9.72 -13.31 4.37
CA GLY A 322 -9.66 -13.40 2.92
C GLY A 322 -8.29 -13.91 2.47
N ALA A 323 -8.27 -14.91 1.59
CA ALA A 323 -7.18 -15.01 0.62
C ALA A 323 -7.23 -13.75 -0.25
N ALA A 324 -6.05 -13.20 -0.55
CA ALA A 324 -5.84 -11.99 -1.33
C ALA A 324 -6.61 -11.99 -2.68
#